data_AF-A0A960BC57-F1
#
_entry.id   AF-A0A960BC57-F1
#
_cell.length_a   1.000
_cell.length_b   1.000
_cell.length_c   1.000
_cell.angle_alpha   90.00
_cell.angle_beta   90.00
_cell.angle_gamma   90.00
#
_symmetry.space_group_name_H-M   'P 1'
#
loop_
_entity.id
_entity.type
_entity.pdbx_description
1 polymer ?
#
loop_
_entity_poly.entity_id
_entity_poly.type
_entity_poly.pdbx_seq_one_letter_code
_entity_poly.pdbx_strand_id
1 'polypeptide(L)'
;RDRAADLIRRSLDVLHPIVAAGTPVLGLEPSCTAVWRSDASELVDDPRTAEVAAGVHTLAELLETTEWTPPDLRGTTVVAQPHCHHSAVLGWAADERLLTGTGAQLVTVPGCCGLAGNFGVERGHYETSVAVANTHLLPAVEAAGPDAVLLADGFSCRLQLADLAGRRALTLAELVAPPPAELSESGSARGA
;
A
#
# COMPACT_ATOMS: atom_id res chain seq x y z
N ARG A 1 16.65 -14.28 15.66
CA ARG A 1 17.41 -13.62 14.57
C ARG A 1 17.64 -14.59 13.42
N ASP A 2 18.05 -15.83 13.69
CA ASP A 2 18.38 -16.85 12.68
C ASP A 2 17.24 -17.15 11.69
N ARG A 3 16.00 -17.32 12.17
CA ARG A 3 14.86 -17.60 11.29
C ARG A 3 14.55 -16.46 10.30
N ALA A 4 14.71 -15.21 10.72
CA ALA A 4 14.47 -14.06 9.84
C ALA A 4 15.56 -13.97 8.76
N ALA A 5 16.83 -14.13 9.15
CA ALA A 5 17.95 -14.19 8.22
C ALA A 5 17.77 -15.32 7.18
N ASP A 6 17.33 -16.51 7.61
CA ASP A 6 17.09 -17.64 6.69
C ASP A 6 15.93 -17.38 5.73
N LEU A 7 14.88 -16.68 6.18
CA LEU A 7 13.78 -16.26 5.30
C LEU A 7 14.28 -15.25 4.25
N ILE A 8 15.08 -14.26 4.67
CA ILE A 8 15.67 -13.30 3.74
C ILE A 8 16.54 -14.01 2.70
N ARG A 9 17.43 -14.92 3.11
CA ARG A 9 18.28 -15.67 2.15
C ARG A 9 17.45 -16.47 1.14
N ARG A 10 16.42 -17.19 1.60
CA ARG A 10 15.52 -17.93 0.69
C ARG A 10 14.77 -17.00 -0.26
N SER A 11 14.33 -15.85 0.23
CA SER A 11 13.65 -14.88 -0.62
C SER A 11 14.61 -14.21 -1.62
N LEU A 12 15.88 -14.01 -1.26
CA LEU A 12 16.92 -13.57 -2.20
C LEU A 12 17.12 -14.58 -3.33
N ASP A 13 17.10 -15.88 -3.03
CA ASP A 13 17.22 -16.93 -4.07
C ASP A 13 16.09 -16.86 -5.12
N VAL A 14 14.96 -16.23 -4.78
CA VAL A 14 13.82 -16.02 -5.69
C VAL A 14 13.86 -14.64 -6.36
N LEU A 15 14.06 -13.58 -5.57
CA LEU A 15 13.94 -12.20 -6.06
C LEU A 15 15.16 -11.74 -6.83
N HIS A 16 16.36 -12.15 -6.41
CA HIS A 16 17.61 -11.69 -7.03
C HIS A 16 17.69 -12.02 -8.53
N PRO A 17 17.37 -13.24 -9.00
CA PRO A 17 17.36 -13.53 -10.44
C PRO A 17 16.38 -12.67 -11.24
N ILE A 18 15.24 -12.28 -10.66
CA ILE A 18 14.21 -11.46 -11.31
C ILE A 18 14.73 -10.02 -11.52
N VAL A 19 15.24 -9.41 -10.44
CA VAL A 19 15.77 -8.03 -10.52
C VAL A 19 17.06 -7.96 -11.35
N ALA A 20 17.91 -8.99 -11.28
CA ALA A 20 19.15 -9.06 -12.07
C ALA A 20 18.86 -9.18 -13.58
N ALA A 21 17.71 -9.75 -13.95
CA ALA A 21 17.21 -9.75 -15.32
C ALA A 21 16.57 -8.41 -15.75
N GLY A 22 16.60 -7.39 -14.89
CA GLY A 22 16.02 -6.07 -15.16
C GLY A 22 14.49 -6.02 -15.03
N THR A 23 13.85 -7.05 -14.46
CA THR A 23 12.41 -7.06 -14.23
C THR A 23 12.09 -6.41 -12.88
N PRO A 24 11.32 -5.32 -12.83
CA PRO A 24 10.96 -4.70 -11.56
C PRO A 24 10.01 -5.59 -10.76
N VAL A 25 10.16 -5.58 -9.44
CA VAL A 25 9.28 -6.28 -8.50
C VAL A 25 8.34 -5.25 -7.86
N LEU A 26 7.04 -5.43 -8.06
CA LEU A 26 6.03 -4.56 -7.47
C LEU A 26 5.65 -5.04 -6.06
N GLY A 27 5.90 -4.20 -5.05
CA GLY A 27 5.49 -4.41 -3.68
C GLY A 27 4.17 -3.70 -3.36
N LEU A 28 3.08 -4.47 -3.20
CA LEU A 28 1.74 -3.94 -2.89
C LEU A 28 1.53 -3.63 -1.41
N GLU A 29 2.29 -4.27 -0.52
CA GLU A 29 2.19 -4.11 0.93
C GLU A 29 3.41 -3.32 1.43
N PRO A 30 3.24 -2.06 1.91
CA PRO A 30 4.35 -1.19 2.26
C PRO A 30 5.27 -1.77 3.34
N SER A 31 4.72 -2.52 4.30
CA SER A 31 5.54 -3.18 5.32
C SER A 31 6.47 -4.26 4.71
N CYS A 32 5.98 -5.06 3.76
CA CYS A 32 6.79 -6.04 3.05
C CYS A 32 7.83 -5.39 2.13
N THR A 33 7.47 -4.30 1.47
CA THR A 33 8.40 -3.54 0.62
C THR A 33 9.54 -2.93 1.44
N ALA A 34 9.23 -2.40 2.62
CA ALA A 34 10.23 -1.81 3.52
C ALA A 34 11.26 -2.83 4.04
N VAL A 35 10.90 -4.11 4.18
CA VAL A 35 11.86 -5.17 4.52
C VAL A 35 13.02 -5.18 3.53
N TRP A 36 12.75 -5.03 2.23
CA TRP A 36 13.80 -5.04 1.20
C TRP A 36 14.56 -3.73 1.14
N ARG A 37 13.89 -2.60 1.38
CA ARG A 37 14.49 -1.26 1.31
C ARG A 37 15.30 -0.88 2.56
N SER A 38 15.17 -1.62 3.66
CA SER A 38 15.87 -1.33 4.92
C SER A 38 16.35 -2.61 5.62
N ASP A 39 15.43 -3.42 6.16
CA ASP A 39 15.75 -4.45 7.15
C ASP A 39 16.64 -5.57 6.61
N ALA A 40 16.50 -5.95 5.34
CA ALA A 40 17.17 -7.10 4.76
C ALA A 40 18.70 -6.99 4.87
N SER A 41 19.28 -5.82 4.57
CA SER A 41 20.73 -5.58 4.68
C SER A 41 21.25 -5.57 6.12
N GLU A 42 20.39 -5.34 7.12
CA GLU A 42 20.76 -5.41 8.54
C GLU A 42 20.70 -6.84 9.10
N LEU A 43 19.89 -7.69 8.47
CA LEU A 43 19.63 -9.07 8.89
C LEU A 43 20.60 -10.08 8.26
N VAL A 44 21.10 -9.81 7.05
CA VAL A 44 22.07 -10.66 6.36
C VAL A 44 23.17 -9.83 5.70
N ASP A 45 24.40 -10.33 5.79
CA ASP A 45 25.54 -9.82 5.01
C ASP A 45 25.58 -10.54 3.66
N ASP A 46 24.79 -10.04 2.70
CA ASP A 46 24.69 -10.58 1.34
C ASP A 46 24.53 -9.42 0.34
N PRO A 47 25.44 -9.25 -0.64
CA PRO A 47 25.38 -8.12 -1.58
C PRO A 47 24.12 -8.11 -2.44
N ARG A 48 23.46 -9.26 -2.62
CA ARG A 48 22.19 -9.36 -3.36
C ARG A 48 21.07 -8.54 -2.72
N THR A 49 21.17 -8.25 -1.42
CA THR A 49 20.18 -7.39 -0.73
C THR A 49 20.11 -5.99 -1.35
N ALA A 50 21.24 -5.39 -1.70
CA ALA A 50 21.27 -4.07 -2.33
C ALA A 50 20.67 -4.08 -3.75
N GLU A 51 20.95 -5.14 -4.52
CA GLU A 51 20.40 -5.32 -5.87
C GLU A 51 18.88 -5.54 -5.84
N VAL A 52 18.40 -6.41 -4.92
CA VAL A 52 16.96 -6.62 -4.70
C VAL A 52 16.29 -5.37 -4.19
N ALA A 53 16.89 -4.67 -3.22
CA ALA A 53 16.38 -3.40 -2.76
C ALA A 53 16.14 -2.46 -3.94
N ALA A 54 17.15 -2.25 -4.80
CA ALA A 54 17.05 -1.36 -5.96
C ALA A 54 15.87 -1.69 -6.90
N GLY A 55 15.59 -2.98 -7.13
CA GLY A 55 14.55 -3.45 -8.06
C GLY A 55 13.14 -3.65 -7.48
N VAL A 56 12.91 -3.42 -6.18
CA VAL A 56 11.58 -3.57 -5.54
C VAL A 56 10.92 -2.20 -5.38
N HIS A 57 9.83 -1.93 -6.10
CA HIS A 57 9.18 -0.62 -6.15
C HIS A 57 7.78 -0.64 -5.56
N THR A 58 7.31 0.51 -5.06
CA THR A 58 5.87 0.72 -4.84
C THR A 58 5.15 0.85 -6.18
N LEU A 59 3.81 0.77 -6.17
CA LEU A 59 3.03 0.97 -7.39
C LEU A 59 3.23 2.36 -7.97
N ALA A 60 3.20 3.39 -7.12
CA ALA A 60 3.36 4.77 -7.56
C ALA A 60 4.74 5.00 -8.21
N GLU A 61 5.82 4.52 -7.58
CA GLU A 61 7.18 4.59 -8.13
C GLU A 61 7.28 3.90 -9.50
N LEU A 62 6.67 2.72 -9.65
CA LEU A 62 6.70 1.98 -10.90
C LEU A 62 5.93 2.73 -12.00
N LEU A 63 4.73 3.24 -11.69
CA LEU A 63 3.90 3.95 -12.66
C LEU A 63 4.58 5.24 -13.18
N GLU A 64 5.35 5.94 -12.34
CA GLU A 64 6.14 7.11 -12.75
C GLU A 64 7.19 6.80 -13.83
N THR A 65 7.59 5.53 -13.98
CA THR A 65 8.55 5.11 -15.01
C THR A 65 7.88 4.70 -16.34
N THR A 66 6.56 4.80 -16.44
CA THR A 66 5.77 4.36 -17.59
C THR A 66 5.03 5.52 -18.24
N GLU A 67 4.45 5.31 -19.43
CA GLU A 67 3.54 6.27 -20.08
C GLU A 67 2.10 6.20 -19.51
N TRP A 68 1.92 5.64 -18.31
CA TRP A 68 0.61 5.53 -17.68
C TRP A 68 0.04 6.90 -17.34
N THR A 69 -1.26 7.08 -17.57
CA THR A 69 -1.98 8.33 -17.29
C THR A 69 -2.93 8.12 -16.10
N PRO A 70 -2.86 8.97 -15.06
CA PRO A 70 -3.80 8.89 -13.95
C PRO A 70 -5.26 9.06 -14.39
N PRO A 71 -6.21 8.33 -13.78
CA PRO A 71 -7.62 8.57 -14.03
C PRO A 71 -8.04 9.96 -13.50
N ASP A 72 -9.11 10.51 -14.06
CA ASP A 72 -9.73 11.73 -13.56
C ASP A 72 -10.62 11.43 -12.35
N LEU A 73 -10.21 11.92 -11.19
CA LEU A 73 -10.93 11.78 -9.92
C LEU A 73 -11.44 13.13 -9.39
N ARG A 74 -11.58 14.15 -10.25
CA ARG A 74 -12.14 15.45 -9.85
C ARG A 74 -13.52 15.28 -9.20
N GLY A 75 -13.72 16.00 -8.10
CA GLY A 75 -14.94 15.88 -7.27
C GLY A 75 -14.90 14.73 -6.26
N THR A 76 -13.85 13.91 -6.26
CA THR A 76 -13.63 12.88 -5.24
C THR A 76 -12.71 13.42 -4.15
N THR A 77 -13.12 13.27 -2.88
CA THR A 77 -12.23 13.45 -1.73
C THR A 77 -11.58 12.12 -1.40
N VAL A 78 -10.25 12.09 -1.35
CA VAL A 78 -9.46 10.92 -0.97
C VAL A 78 -8.79 11.19 0.37
N VAL A 79 -9.17 10.45 1.39
CA VAL A 79 -8.49 10.42 2.69
C VAL A 79 -7.44 9.32 2.64
N ALA A 80 -6.19 9.71 2.43
CA ALA A 80 -5.07 8.80 2.34
C ALA A 80 -4.42 8.61 3.72
N GLN A 81 -4.25 7.36 4.13
CA GLN A 81 -3.39 6.98 5.24
C GLN A 81 -2.08 6.41 4.68
N PRO A 82 -1.04 7.25 4.48
CA PRO A 82 0.30 6.76 4.27
C PRO A 82 0.67 5.75 5.36
N HIS A 83 1.19 4.61 4.95
CA HIS A 83 1.64 3.59 5.89
C HIS A 83 2.84 4.12 6.70
N CYS A 84 2.98 3.73 7.96
CA CYS A 84 4.13 4.16 8.77
C CYS A 84 5.48 3.78 8.13
N HIS A 85 5.55 2.64 7.44
CA HIS A 85 6.71 2.24 6.62
C HIS A 85 6.91 3.11 5.37
N HIS A 86 5.86 3.69 4.78
CA HIS A 86 6.04 4.74 3.77
C HIS A 86 6.69 5.96 4.39
N SER A 87 6.17 6.45 5.51
CA SER A 87 6.71 7.65 6.17
C SER A 87 8.14 7.46 6.69
N ALA A 88 8.49 6.26 7.17
CA ALA A 88 9.78 6.01 7.81
C ALA A 88 10.87 5.48 6.86
N VAL A 89 10.50 4.76 5.80
CA VAL A 89 11.46 4.01 4.96
C VAL A 89 11.33 4.37 3.49
N LEU A 90 10.13 4.21 2.90
CA LEU A 90 9.97 4.24 1.45
C LEU A 90 9.87 5.68 0.87
N GLY A 91 9.33 6.61 1.65
CA GLY A 91 8.78 7.86 1.14
C GLY A 91 7.37 7.68 0.58
N TRP A 92 6.63 8.78 0.40
CA TRP A 92 5.26 8.77 -0.12
C TRP A 92 5.03 9.85 -1.20
N ALA A 93 6.10 10.45 -1.71
CA ALA A 93 6.03 11.57 -2.64
C ALA A 93 5.53 11.14 -4.04
N ALA A 94 5.84 9.91 -4.47
CA ALA A 94 5.32 9.38 -5.74
C ALA A 94 3.80 9.21 -5.68
N ASP A 95 3.29 8.61 -4.60
CA ASP A 95 1.87 8.45 -4.34
C ASP A 95 1.14 9.80 -4.29
N GLU A 96 1.70 10.78 -3.58
CA GLU A 96 1.13 12.13 -3.48
C GLU A 96 1.04 12.83 -4.83
N ARG A 97 2.11 12.78 -5.64
CA ARG A 97 2.12 13.34 -7.00
C ARG A 97 1.09 12.65 -7.90
N LEU A 98 1.05 11.32 -7.86
CA LEU A 98 0.11 10.53 -8.63
C LEU A 98 -1.34 10.90 -8.28
N LEU A 99 -1.68 10.91 -6.99
CA LEU A 99 -3.01 11.23 -6.51
C LEU A 99 -3.41 12.68 -6.82
N THR A 100 -2.50 13.63 -6.63
CA THR A 100 -2.73 15.03 -7.02
C THR A 100 -2.97 15.16 -8.53
N GLY A 101 -2.25 14.37 -9.33
CA GLY A 101 -2.41 14.30 -10.79
C GLY A 101 -3.79 13.84 -11.26
N THR A 102 -4.54 13.12 -10.42
CA THR A 102 -5.94 12.74 -10.72
C THR A 102 -6.93 13.90 -10.56
N GLY A 103 -6.54 15.00 -9.92
CA GLY A 103 -7.43 16.11 -9.58
C GLY A 103 -8.34 15.85 -8.37
N ALA A 104 -8.14 14.76 -7.63
CA ALA A 104 -8.82 14.49 -6.36
C ALA A 104 -8.48 15.54 -5.30
N GLN A 105 -9.42 15.78 -4.37
CA GLN A 105 -9.13 16.51 -3.13
C GLN A 105 -8.45 15.56 -2.15
N LEU A 106 -7.13 15.69 -2.01
CA LEU A 106 -6.33 14.80 -1.17
C LEU A 106 -6.25 15.30 0.28
N VAL A 107 -6.63 14.43 1.22
CA VAL A 107 -6.43 14.61 2.66
C VAL A 107 -5.42 13.56 3.13
N THR A 108 -4.19 13.99 3.40
CA THR A 108 -3.11 13.11 3.87
C THR A 108 -3.11 13.04 5.39
N VAL A 109 -3.33 11.84 5.94
CA VAL A 109 -3.37 11.60 7.38
C VAL A 109 -1.96 11.31 7.92
N PRO A 110 -1.46 12.07 8.91
CA PRO A 110 -0.17 11.78 9.52
C PRO A 110 -0.24 10.63 10.54
N GLY A 111 0.90 10.05 10.86
CA GLY A 111 1.05 9.08 11.95
C GLY A 111 0.68 7.65 11.57
N CYS A 112 0.34 6.85 12.57
CA CYS A 112 0.05 5.42 12.43
C CYS A 112 -1.45 5.15 12.56
N CYS A 113 -1.95 4.12 11.85
CA CYS A 113 -3.33 3.66 12.03
C CYS A 113 -3.60 3.03 13.41
N GLY A 114 -2.57 2.57 14.13
CA GLY A 114 -2.69 1.96 15.45
C GLY A 114 -2.67 0.43 15.47
N LEU A 115 -2.74 -0.27 14.33
CA LEU A 115 -2.81 -1.74 14.31
C LEU A 115 -1.46 -2.45 14.14
N ALA A 116 -0.48 -1.79 13.51
CA ALA A 116 0.91 -2.24 13.24
C ALA A 116 1.15 -3.77 13.38
N GLY A 117 0.98 -4.52 12.28
CA GLY A 117 1.10 -5.98 12.32
C GLY A 117 -0.04 -6.62 13.09
N ASN A 118 0.29 -7.40 14.12
CA ASN A 118 -0.69 -7.99 15.04
C ASN A 118 -0.86 -7.17 16.33
N PHE A 119 -0.18 -6.04 16.50
CA PHE A 119 -0.13 -5.30 17.77
C PHE A 119 -1.54 -5.03 18.33
N GLY A 120 -2.43 -4.44 17.54
CA GLY A 120 -3.78 -4.10 18.03
C GLY A 120 -4.72 -5.29 18.27
N VAL A 121 -4.37 -6.50 17.79
CA VAL A 121 -5.13 -7.73 18.08
C VAL A 121 -4.52 -8.57 19.20
N GLU A 122 -3.34 -8.19 19.71
CA GLU A 122 -2.75 -8.83 20.88
C GLU A 122 -3.51 -8.45 22.15
N ARG A 123 -3.68 -9.42 23.05
CA ARG A 123 -4.36 -9.19 24.33
C ARG A 123 -3.67 -8.07 25.11
N GLY A 124 -4.44 -7.06 25.47
CA GLY A 124 -3.98 -5.91 26.25
C GLY A 124 -3.58 -4.68 25.42
N HIS A 125 -3.57 -4.77 24.09
CA HIS A 125 -3.13 -3.65 23.23
C HIS A 125 -4.27 -2.94 22.50
N TYR A 126 -5.50 -3.46 22.57
CA TYR A 126 -6.65 -2.89 21.85
C TYR A 126 -6.90 -1.42 22.21
N GLU A 127 -6.93 -1.07 23.50
CA GLU A 127 -7.18 0.32 23.93
C GLU A 127 -6.12 1.29 23.41
N THR A 128 -4.84 0.89 23.41
CA THR A 128 -3.76 1.68 22.83
C THR A 128 -3.89 1.79 21.32
N SER A 129 -4.23 0.70 20.64
CA SER A 129 -4.46 0.69 19.18
C SER A 129 -5.57 1.68 18.79
N VAL A 130 -6.69 1.64 19.50
CA VAL A 130 -7.81 2.56 19.32
C VAL A 130 -7.40 4.00 19.65
N ALA A 131 -6.66 4.23 20.74
CA ALA A 131 -6.18 5.56 21.09
C ALA A 131 -5.28 6.16 20.01
N VAL A 132 -4.39 5.37 19.41
CA VAL A 132 -3.56 5.81 18.28
C VAL A 132 -4.42 6.16 17.07
N ALA A 133 -5.39 5.33 16.70
CA ALA A 133 -6.31 5.61 15.59
C ALA A 133 -7.11 6.92 15.79
N ASN A 134 -7.47 7.24 17.03
CA ASN A 134 -8.20 8.45 17.40
C ASN A 134 -7.35 9.74 17.35
N THR A 135 -6.03 9.66 17.18
CA THR A 135 -5.18 10.86 17.10
C THR A 135 -5.44 11.66 15.82
N HIS A 136 -5.42 10.98 14.67
CA HIS A 136 -5.49 11.62 13.36
C HIS A 136 -6.37 10.85 12.36
N LEU A 137 -6.32 9.51 12.37
CA LEU A 137 -7.02 8.69 11.38
C LEU A 137 -8.53 8.81 11.47
N LEU A 138 -9.13 8.47 12.62
CA LEU A 138 -10.58 8.53 12.77
C LEU A 138 -11.14 9.97 12.65
N PRO A 139 -10.50 11.01 13.23
CA PRO A 139 -10.93 12.39 13.01
C PRO A 139 -10.93 12.81 11.53
N ALA A 140 -9.92 12.41 10.75
CA ALA A 140 -9.85 12.75 9.32
C ALA A 140 -10.95 12.03 8.52
N VAL A 141 -11.22 10.76 8.85
CA VAL A 141 -12.29 9.97 8.22
C VAL A 141 -13.66 10.59 8.52
N GLU A 142 -13.91 10.99 9.76
CA GLU A 142 -15.18 11.61 10.17
C GLU A 142 -15.37 12.97 9.50
N ALA A 143 -14.34 13.82 9.50
CA ALA A 143 -14.40 15.15 8.92
C ALA A 143 -14.63 15.16 7.39
N ALA A 144 -14.12 14.15 6.68
CA ALA A 144 -14.28 14.05 5.23
C ALA A 144 -15.68 13.57 4.80
N GLY A 145 -16.47 13.03 5.73
CA GLY A 145 -17.82 12.58 5.47
C GLY A 145 -17.92 11.18 4.82
N PRO A 146 -19.15 10.67 4.66
CA PRO A 146 -19.41 9.29 4.26
C PRO A 146 -19.02 8.97 2.81
N ASP A 147 -18.98 9.97 1.94
CA ASP A 147 -18.71 9.83 0.51
C ASP A 147 -17.21 9.85 0.17
N ALA A 148 -16.35 10.24 1.11
CA ALA A 148 -14.91 10.32 0.88
C ALA A 148 -14.28 8.92 0.70
N VAL A 149 -13.46 8.74 -0.31
CA VAL A 149 -12.71 7.49 -0.52
C VAL A 149 -11.62 7.37 0.55
N LEU A 150 -11.54 6.22 1.21
CA LEU A 150 -10.43 5.91 2.11
C LEU A 150 -9.37 5.13 1.34
N LEU A 151 -8.12 5.59 1.40
CA LEU A 151 -6.99 4.98 0.70
C LEU A 151 -5.93 4.51 1.69
N ALA A 152 -5.61 3.22 1.64
CA ALA A 152 -4.55 2.61 2.44
C ALA A 152 -4.00 1.32 1.79
N ASP A 153 -2.72 1.33 1.41
CA ASP A 153 -2.04 0.15 0.83
C ASP A 153 -1.66 -0.91 1.86
N GLY A 154 -1.48 -0.51 3.12
CA GLY A 154 -1.16 -1.45 4.19
C GLY A 154 -2.38 -2.23 4.68
N PHE A 155 -2.25 -3.55 4.75
CA PHE A 155 -3.26 -4.46 5.26
C PHE A 155 -3.75 -4.07 6.65
N SER A 156 -2.82 -3.79 7.58
CA SER A 156 -3.18 -3.37 8.95
C SER A 156 -3.97 -2.06 8.96
N CYS A 157 -3.63 -1.09 8.12
CA CYS A 157 -4.38 0.17 8.02
C CYS A 157 -5.81 -0.06 7.51
N ARG A 158 -5.98 -0.90 6.48
CA ARG A 158 -7.32 -1.25 5.96
C ARG A 158 -8.15 -1.99 7.00
N LEU A 159 -7.55 -2.96 7.72
CA LEU A 159 -8.25 -3.71 8.75
C LEU A 159 -8.69 -2.80 9.91
N GLN A 160 -7.84 -1.87 10.34
CA GLN A 160 -8.19 -0.90 11.38
C GLN A 160 -9.35 0.01 10.95
N LEU A 161 -9.34 0.49 9.71
CA LEU A 161 -10.43 1.31 9.17
C LEU A 161 -11.74 0.53 9.08
N ALA A 162 -11.67 -0.74 8.67
CA ALA A 162 -12.84 -1.61 8.65
C ALA A 162 -13.39 -1.87 10.06
N ASP A 163 -12.52 -2.10 11.05
CA ASP A 163 -12.89 -2.40 12.43
C ASP A 163 -13.46 -1.17 13.16
N LEU A 164 -12.77 -0.02 13.10
CA LEU A 164 -13.11 1.14 13.93
C LEU A 164 -14.03 2.15 13.23
N ALA A 165 -13.93 2.29 11.91
CA ALA A 165 -14.80 3.20 11.15
C ALA A 165 -15.95 2.48 10.44
N GLY A 166 -15.91 1.14 10.34
CA GLY A 166 -16.90 0.38 9.56
C GLY A 166 -16.80 0.64 8.06
N ARG A 167 -15.67 1.19 7.58
CA ARG A 167 -15.49 1.63 6.19
C ARG A 167 -14.36 0.87 5.52
N ARG A 168 -14.61 0.34 4.33
CA ARG A 168 -13.58 -0.29 3.51
C ARG A 168 -12.68 0.77 2.89
N ALA A 169 -11.38 0.64 3.09
CA ALA A 169 -10.38 1.38 2.35
C ALA A 169 -9.94 0.63 1.09
N LEU A 170 -9.65 1.39 0.04
CA LEU A 170 -9.04 0.92 -1.21
C LEU A 170 -7.52 0.92 -1.08
N THR A 171 -6.86 0.04 -1.83
CA THR A 171 -5.46 0.19 -2.20
C THR A 171 -5.32 1.19 -3.36
N LEU A 172 -4.12 1.71 -3.59
CA LEU A 172 -3.83 2.56 -4.74
C LEU A 172 -4.16 1.83 -6.04
N ALA A 173 -3.81 0.54 -6.13
CA ALA A 173 -4.11 -0.31 -7.28
C ALA A 173 -5.63 -0.35 -7.59
N GLU A 174 -6.47 -0.50 -6.57
CA GLU A 174 -7.94 -0.50 -6.75
C GLU A 174 -8.48 0.87 -7.14
N LEU A 175 -7.97 1.95 -6.52
CA LEU A 175 -8.43 3.31 -6.79
C LEU A 175 -8.15 3.73 -8.24
N VAL A 176 -7.02 3.30 -8.80
CA VAL A 176 -6.56 3.73 -10.12
C VAL A 176 -6.82 2.71 -11.22
N ALA A 177 -7.41 1.57 -10.89
CA ALA A 177 -7.81 0.58 -11.87
C ALA A 177 -8.93 1.15 -12.77
N PRO A 178 -8.89 0.86 -14.08
CA PRO A 178 -10.04 1.18 -14.93
C PRO A 178 -11.27 0.42 -14.43
N PRO A 179 -12.49 0.96 -14.63
CA PRO A 179 -13.70 0.19 -14.35
C PRO A 179 -13.62 -1.14 -15.11
N PRO A 180 -14.08 -2.25 -14.51
CA PRO A 180 -14.04 -3.53 -15.19
C PRO A 180 -14.72 -3.39 -16.55
N ALA A 181 -14.01 -3.77 -17.61
CA ALA A 181 -14.60 -3.84 -18.93
C ALA A 181 -15.87 -4.69 -18.81
N GLU A 182 -17.02 -4.15 -19.22
CA GLU A 182 -18.24 -4.94 -19.31
C GLU A 182 -17.88 -6.22 -20.04
N LEU A 183 -17.96 -7.36 -19.35
CA LEU A 183 -17.86 -8.66 -19.99
C LEU A 183 -19.03 -8.68 -20.97
N SER A 184 -18.77 -8.38 -22.24
CA SER A 184 -19.80 -8.41 -23.27
C SER A 184 -20.41 -9.81 -23.21
N GLU A 185 -21.67 -9.89 -22.79
CA GLU A 185 -22.43 -11.12 -22.92
C GLU A 185 -22.46 -11.43 -24.41
N SER A 186 -21.59 -12.34 -24.84
CA SER A 186 -21.67 -12.93 -26.16
C SER A 186 -22.90 -13.83 -26.15
N GLY A 187 -24.05 -13.21 -26.40
CA GLY A 187 -25.29 -13.87 -26.74
C GLY A 187 -25.07 -14.71 -28.00
N SER A 188 -24.66 -15.96 -27.82
CA SER A 188 -24.79 -16.98 -28.86
C SER A 188 -26.22 -17.50 -28.80
N ALA A 189 -27.11 -16.78 -29.48
CA ALA A 189 -28.34 -17.35 -29.99
C ALA A 189 -27.96 -18.49 -30.96
N ARG A 190 -27.98 -19.73 -30.48
CA ARG A 190 -28.07 -20.90 -31.36
C ARG A 190 -29.54 -21.12 -31.70
N GLY A 191 -29.93 -20.59 -32.86
CA GLY A 191 -31.11 -21.00 -33.60
C GLY A 191 -30.70 -21.41 -35.00
N ALA A 192 -30.71 -22.72 -35.26
CA ALA A 192 -31.00 -23.42 -36.52
C ALA A 192 -30.65 -24.90 -36.35
#